data_AF-A0A6L4YUB6-F1
#
_entry.id   AF-A0A6L4YUB6-F1
#
_cell.length_a   1.000
_cell.length_b   1.000
_cell.length_c   1.000
_cell.angle_alpha   90.00
_cell.angle_beta   90.00
_cell.angle_gamma   90.00
#
_symmetry.space_group_name_H-M   'P 1'
#
loop_
_entity.id
_entity.type
_entity.pdbx_description
1 polymer ?
#
loop_
_entity_poly.entity_id
_entity_poly.type
_entity_poly.pdbx_seq_one_letter_code
_entity_poly.pdbx_strand_id
1 'polypeptide(L)'
;MVFNSLPFTVFFFVFFLLYWFVFKGNYKLQNLLVLGGSYFFYGWWDWRFLFLLIGVSALNYLLGISIEKTENPSRRKWLLYIGLLQGIGGLFVFKYFNFFISS
;
A
#
# COMPACT_ATOMS: atom_id res chain seq x y z
N MET A 1 -2.55 -2.98 -14.10
CA MET A 1 -2.04 -3.92 -15.12
C MET A 1 -2.22 -5.33 -14.59
N VAL A 2 -2.47 -6.33 -15.44
CA VAL A 2 -2.52 -7.73 -15.00
C VAL A 2 -1.09 -8.30 -15.01
N PHE A 3 -0.73 -9.13 -14.03
CA PHE A 3 0.64 -9.67 -13.92
C PHE A 3 1.09 -10.47 -15.15
N ASN A 4 0.19 -11.20 -15.81
CA ASN A 4 0.50 -11.98 -17.01
C ASN A 4 0.36 -11.18 -18.34
N SER A 5 0.42 -9.85 -18.28
CA SER A 5 0.20 -8.99 -19.44
C SER A 5 1.50 -8.37 -19.95
N LEU A 6 1.60 -8.15 -21.28
CA LEU A 6 2.74 -7.48 -21.90
C LEU A 6 3.06 -6.11 -21.26
N PRO A 7 2.08 -5.24 -20.94
CA PRO A 7 2.35 -3.98 -20.25
C PRO A 7 3.06 -4.16 -18.90
N PHE A 8 2.72 -5.20 -18.14
CA PHE A 8 3.40 -5.49 -16.88
C PHE A 8 4.84 -5.92 -17.10
N THR A 9 5.11 -6.78 -18.10
CA THR A 9 6.47 -7.20 -18.43
C THR A 9 7.36 -6.01 -18.77
N VAL A 10 6.88 -5.11 -19.64
CA VAL A 10 7.62 -3.89 -20.00
C VAL A 10 7.83 -2.99 -18.79
N PHE A 11 6.77 -2.74 -18.00
CA PHE A 11 6.86 -1.97 -16.77
C PHE A 11 7.89 -2.55 -15.80
N PHE A 12 7.89 -3.86 -15.58
CA PHE A 12 8.81 -4.55 -14.68
C PHE A 12 10.26 -4.40 -15.13
N PHE A 13 10.57 -4.62 -16.40
CA PHE A 13 11.94 -4.48 -16.90
C PHE A 13 12.43 -3.03 -16.78
N VAL A 14 11.61 -2.05 -17.15
CA VAL A 14 11.94 -0.62 -16.98
C VAL A 14 12.17 -0.29 -15.51
N PHE A 15 11.24 -0.69 -14.63
CA PHE A 15 11.32 -0.45 -13.20
C PHE A 15 12.59 -1.07 -12.59
N PHE A 16 12.90 -2.31 -12.96
CA PHE A 16 14.09 -3.03 -12.52
C PHE A 16 15.38 -2.30 -12.93
N LEU A 17 15.46 -1.87 -14.19
CA LEU A 17 16.61 -1.13 -14.70
C LEU A 17 16.79 0.21 -13.98
N LEU A 18 15.70 0.95 -13.77
CA LEU A 18 15.73 2.21 -13.03
C LEU A 18 16.21 2.01 -11.59
N TYR A 19 15.68 1.00 -10.88
CA TYR A 19 16.00 0.75 -9.48
C TYR A 19 17.47 0.37 -9.27
N TRP A 20 18.00 -0.54 -10.10
CA TRP A 20 19.33 -1.13 -9.90
C TRP A 20 20.48 -0.36 -10.57
N PHE A 21 20.21 0.34 -11.68
CA PHE A 21 21.27 1.02 -12.44
C PHE A 21 21.18 2.55 -12.34
N VAL A 22 19.98 3.14 -12.44
CA VAL A 22 19.84 4.61 -12.48
C VAL A 22 19.84 5.22 -11.08
N PHE A 23 19.06 4.68 -10.16
CA PHE A 23 18.93 5.23 -8.80
C PHE A 23 19.83 4.54 -7.77
N LYS A 24 20.80 3.75 -8.24
CA LYS A 24 21.75 3.03 -7.39
C LYS A 24 22.50 4.00 -6.47
N GLY A 25 22.53 3.68 -5.18
CA GLY A 25 23.27 4.47 -4.17
C GLY A 25 22.50 5.66 -3.60
N ASN A 26 21.29 5.97 -4.11
CA ASN A 26 20.42 6.98 -3.51
C ASN A 26 19.12 6.33 -3.00
N TYR A 27 19.15 5.92 -1.72
CA TYR A 27 18.03 5.24 -1.07
C TYR A 27 16.73 6.06 -1.08
N LYS A 28 16.83 7.40 -1.03
CA LYS A 28 15.63 8.27 -1.08
C LYS A 28 14.94 8.16 -2.43
N LEU A 29 15.71 8.23 -3.52
CA LEU A 29 15.16 8.09 -4.88
C LEU A 29 14.65 6.68 -5.14
N GLN A 30 15.33 5.65 -4.62
CA GLN A 30 14.84 4.26 -4.71
C GLN A 30 13.50 4.08 -4.00
N ASN A 31 13.35 4.62 -2.78
CA ASN A 31 12.08 4.55 -2.05
C ASN A 31 10.97 5.32 -2.77
N LEU A 32 11.26 6.49 -3.35
CA LEU A 32 10.30 7.23 -4.17
C LEU A 32 9.90 6.48 -5.43
N LEU A 33 10.87 5.83 -6.12
CA LEU A 33 10.58 4.99 -7.26
C LEU A 33 9.66 3.81 -6.87
N VAL A 34 9.96 3.12 -5.76
CA VAL A 34 9.14 2.00 -5.28
C VAL A 34 7.73 2.47 -4.94
N LEU A 35 7.60 3.58 -4.22
CA LEU A 35 6.29 4.11 -3.84
C LEU A 35 5.49 4.55 -5.06
N GLY A 36 6.08 5.36 -5.93
CA GLY A 36 5.45 5.86 -7.15
C GLY A 36 5.10 4.75 -8.13
N GLY A 37 6.02 3.80 -8.33
CA GLY A 37 5.80 2.63 -9.19
C GLY A 37 4.71 1.71 -8.67
N SER A 38 4.63 1.51 -7.35
CA SER A 38 3.54 0.75 -6.72
C SER A 38 2.19 1.43 -6.98
N TYR A 39 2.08 2.73 -6.72
CA TYR A 39 0.85 3.48 -6.97
C TYR A 39 0.47 3.53 -8.45
N PHE A 40 1.44 3.68 -9.35
CA PHE A 40 1.19 3.62 -10.79
C PHE A 40 0.66 2.25 -11.21
N PHE A 41 1.28 1.16 -10.73
CA PHE A 41 0.86 -0.20 -11.03
C PHE A 41 -0.57 -0.48 -10.56
N TYR A 42 -0.91 -0.11 -9.33
CA TYR A 42 -2.26 -0.27 -8.78
C TYR A 42 -3.27 0.67 -9.45
N GLY A 43 -2.90 1.94 -9.69
CA GLY A 43 -3.74 2.93 -10.34
C GLY A 43 -4.08 2.59 -11.80
N TRP A 44 -3.24 1.78 -12.46
CA TRP A 44 -3.54 1.28 -13.82
C TRP A 44 -4.78 0.39 -13.88
N TRP A 45 -5.13 -0.31 -12.80
CA TRP A 45 -6.35 -1.10 -12.77
C TRP A 45 -7.58 -0.20 -12.67
N ASP A 46 -7.65 0.62 -11.62
CA ASP A 46 -8.70 1.60 -11.42
C ASP A 46 -8.21 2.69 -10.46
N TRP A 47 -8.07 3.90 -11.00
CA TRP A 47 -7.57 5.06 -10.29
C TRP A 47 -8.46 5.49 -9.11
N ARG A 48 -9.75 5.12 -9.08
CA ARG A 48 -10.64 5.47 -7.96
C ARG A 48 -10.19 4.83 -6.66
N PHE A 49 -9.69 3.59 -6.72
CA PHE A 49 -9.15 2.89 -5.56
C PHE A 49 -7.74 3.38 -5.18
N LEU A 50 -7.10 4.24 -5.98
CA LEU A 50 -5.81 4.79 -5.65
C LEU A 50 -5.89 5.70 -4.42
N PHE A 51 -6.93 6.53 -4.32
CA PHE A 51 -7.14 7.39 -3.15
C PHE A 51 -7.32 6.58 -1.87
N LEU A 52 -8.07 5.49 -1.96
CA LEU A 52 -8.23 4.53 -0.87
C LEU A 52 -6.88 3.91 -0.50
N LEU A 53 -6.11 3.45 -1.47
CA LEU A 53 -4.80 2.82 -1.24
C LEU A 53 -3.81 3.79 -0.59
N ILE A 54 -3.76 5.05 -1.06
CA ILE A 54 -2.94 6.11 -0.47
C ILE A 54 -3.39 6.36 0.97
N GLY A 55 -4.69 6.52 1.22
CA GLY A 55 -5.23 6.71 2.56
C GLY A 55 -4.88 5.54 3.50
N VAL A 56 -5.03 4.30 3.03
CA VAL A 56 -4.74 3.10 3.82
C VAL A 56 -3.26 3.00 4.14
N SER A 57 -2.39 3.19 3.14
CA SER A 57 -0.94 3.12 3.33
C SER A 57 -0.40 4.26 4.20
N ALA A 58 -0.88 5.50 4.02
CA ALA A 58 -0.52 6.64 4.85
C ALA A 58 -0.95 6.43 6.30
N LEU A 59 -2.19 5.98 6.53
CA LEU A 59 -2.69 5.71 7.88
C LEU A 59 -1.85 4.63 8.57
N ASN A 60 -1.56 3.51 7.88
CA ASN A 60 -0.73 2.45 8.44
C ASN A 60 0.69 2.91 8.74
N TYR A 61 1.29 3.73 7.87
CA TYR A 61 2.61 4.32 8.09
C TYR A 61 2.63 5.23 9.34
N LEU A 62 1.64 6.13 9.45
CA LEU A 62 1.52 7.04 10.59
C LEU A 62 1.22 6.29 11.90
N LEU A 63 0.37 5.26 11.86
CA LEU A 63 0.11 4.41 13.03
C LEU A 63 1.37 3.67 13.46
N GLY A 64 2.14 3.09 12.53
CA GLY A 64 3.39 2.40 12.83
C GLY A 64 4.38 3.30 13.59
N ILE A 65 4.62 4.50 13.07
CA ILE A 65 5.48 5.50 13.73
C ILE A 65 4.91 5.92 15.10
N SER A 66 3.59 6.11 15.18
CA SER A 66 2.94 6.53 16.43
C SER A 66 3.02 5.44 17.50
N ILE A 67 2.91 4.17 17.12
CA ILE A 67 3.05 3.01 18.01
C ILE A 67 4.47 2.94 18.56
N GLU A 68 5.48 3.10 17.69
CA GLU A 68 6.90 3.10 18.08
C GLU A 68 7.22 4.20 19.08
N LYS A 69 6.71 5.43 18.85
CA LYS A 69 6.95 6.59 19.72
C LYS A 69 6.14 6.60 21.02
N THR A 70 5.15 5.73 21.16
CA THR A 70 4.24 5.74 22.32
C THR A 70 4.77 4.85 23.44
N GLU A 71 5.18 5.48 24.55
CA GLU A 71 5.63 4.78 25.76
C GLU A 71 4.46 4.22 26.58
N ASN A 72 3.28 4.87 26.54
CA ASN A 72 2.10 4.42 27.29
C ASN A 72 1.51 3.14 26.65
N PRO A 73 1.49 2.01 27.37
CA PRO A 73 1.06 0.72 26.81
C PRO A 73 -0.41 0.71 26.37
N SER A 74 -1.30 1.41 27.09
CA SER A 74 -2.73 1.49 26.75
C SER A 74 -2.96 2.27 25.45
N ARG A 75 -2.28 3.41 25.29
CA ARG A 75 -2.37 4.22 24.06
C ARG A 75 -1.79 3.47 22.87
N ARG A 76 -0.65 2.77 23.06
CA ARG A 76 -0.04 1.93 22.02
C ARG A 76 -0.98 0.83 21.55
N LYS A 77 -1.65 0.16 22.48
CA LYS A 77 -2.66 -0.87 22.20
C LYS A 77 -3.85 -0.32 21.41
N TRP A 78 -4.31 0.89 21.74
CA TRP A 78 -5.40 1.54 21.04
C TRP A 78 -5.04 1.90 19.58
N LEU A 79 -3.85 2.44 19.35
CA LEU A 79 -3.34 2.69 17.99
C LEU A 79 -3.27 1.40 17.15
N LEU A 80 -2.86 0.29 17.76
CA LEU A 80 -2.81 -1.02 17.12
C LEU A 80 -4.22 -1.49 16.73
N TYR A 81 -5.21 -1.32 17.60
CA TYR A 81 -6.60 -1.64 17.31
C TYR A 81 -7.19 -0.82 16.16
N ILE A 82 -6.86 0.47 16.04
CA ILE A 82 -7.27 1.27 14.88
C ILE A 82 -6.73 0.65 13.58
N GLY A 83 -5.45 0.28 13.55
CA GLY A 83 -4.83 -0.34 12.37
C GLY A 83 -5.48 -1.68 12.01
N LEU A 84 -5.75 -2.52 13.01
CA LEU A 84 -6.45 -3.79 12.81
C LEU A 84 -7.88 -3.60 12.30
N LEU A 85 -8.64 -2.67 12.89
CA LEU A 85 -10.00 -2.37 12.45
C LEU A 85 -10.02 -1.84 11.01
N GLN A 86 -9.07 -0.99 10.64
CA GLN A 86 -8.94 -0.50 9.27
C GLN A 86 -8.62 -1.64 8.30
N GLY A 87 -7.64 -2.50 8.61
CA GLY A 87 -7.25 -3.62 7.75
C GLY A 87 -8.35 -4.68 7.61
N ILE A 88 -8.91 -5.14 8.72
CA ILE A 88 -9.98 -6.15 8.74
C ILE A 88 -11.27 -5.57 8.15
N GLY A 89 -11.64 -4.33 8.50
CA GLY A 89 -12.80 -3.65 7.95
C GLY A 89 -12.71 -3.45 6.44
N GLY A 90 -11.53 -3.09 5.92
CA GLY A 90 -11.26 -3.03 4.49
C GLY A 90 -11.48 -4.39 3.81
N LEU A 91 -10.91 -5.46 4.36
CA LEU A 91 -11.13 -6.81 3.84
C LEU A 91 -12.61 -7.20 3.88
N PHE A 92 -13.32 -6.90 4.96
CA PHE A 92 -14.74 -7.18 5.07
C PHE A 92 -15.53 -6.49 3.96
N VAL A 93 -15.38 -5.16 3.80
CA VAL A 93 -16.12 -4.38 2.80
C VAL A 93 -15.79 -4.81 1.37
N PHE A 94 -14.50 -4.96 1.04
CA PHE A 94 -14.07 -5.21 -0.35
C PHE A 94 -14.15 -6.67 -0.78
N LYS A 95 -13.98 -7.62 0.15
CA LYS A 95 -13.91 -9.04 -0.18
C LYS A 95 -15.13 -9.84 0.28
N TYR A 96 -15.65 -9.56 1.47
CA TYR A 96 -16.64 -10.44 2.11
C TYR A 96 -18.06 -9.85 2.17
N PHE A 97 -18.25 -8.55 1.95
CA PHE A 97 -19.55 -7.89 2.08
C PHE A 97 -20.63 -8.53 1.21
N ASN A 98 -20.27 -8.90 -0.02
CA ASN A 98 -21.20 -9.54 -0.97
C ASN A 98 -21.74 -10.88 -0.46
N PHE A 99 -20.98 -11.64 0.33
CA PHE A 99 -21.44 -12.91 0.90
C PHE A 99 -22.65 -12.71 1.82
N PHE A 100 -22.70 -11.60 2.56
CA PHE A 100 -23.76 -11.32 3.54
C PHE A 100 -25.02 -10.72 2.91
N ILE A 101 -24.89 -10.05 1.76
CA ILE A 101 -26.05 -9.47 1.05
C ILE A 101 -26.73 -10.52 0.16
N SER A 102 -25.96 -11.50 -0.32
CA SER A 102 -26.48 -12.60 -1.16
C SER A 102 -27.02 -13.78 -0.35
N SER A 103 -27.13 -13.66 0.98
CA SER A 103 -27.68 -14.68 1.90
C SER A 103 -29.08 -14.29 2.34
#